data_AF-A0A953MD14-F1
#
_entry.id   AF-A0A953MD14-F1
#
_cell.length_a   1.000
_cell.length_b   1.000
_cell.length_c   1.000
_cell.angle_alpha   90.00
_cell.angle_beta   90.00
_cell.angle_gamma   90.00
#
_symmetry.space_group_name_H-M   'P 1'
#
loop_
_entity.id
_entity.type
_entity.pdbx_description
1 polymer ?
#
loop_
_entity_poly.entity_id
_entity_poly.type
_entity_poly.pdbx_seq_one_letter_code
_entity_poly.pdbx_strand_id
1 'polypeptide(L)'
;MAQLLKIEKLSESNLINTAVFAAVWGLAEISIGTFLHASKIPFRGAIMSLAAILILVSARSVLNYKGSLILLGIVTATFRLFLGVGFNITPFAAILIESLIAEIILNRFGFNRVTCIITGAAVMVYTLLHGLIMQAVFLGTDIYKVYYELVLSFTNKIGLTENIVLIVLLSVPLIHLTFGALSASFGYSVGRQIQNLMENEK
;
A
#
# COMPACT_ATOMS: atom_id res chain seq x y z
N MET A 1 -24.13 27.22 -16.37
CA MET A 1 -24.64 26.04 -15.64
C MET A 1 -24.62 24.74 -16.43
N ALA A 2 -24.49 24.75 -17.77
CA ALA A 2 -24.40 23.54 -18.61
C ALA A 2 -22.98 22.96 -18.83
N GLN A 3 -21.94 23.49 -18.16
CA GLN A 3 -20.57 22.99 -18.26
C GLN A 3 -20.10 22.14 -17.06
N LEU A 4 -20.95 21.95 -16.04
CA LEU A 4 -20.58 21.30 -14.78
C LEU A 4 -20.79 19.77 -14.75
N LEU A 5 -21.29 19.16 -15.83
CA LEU A 5 -21.55 17.73 -15.93
C LEU A 5 -20.89 17.10 -17.15
N LYS A 6 -19.67 17.54 -17.48
CA LYS A 6 -18.77 16.70 -18.30
C LYS A 6 -18.19 15.62 -17.39
N ILE A 7 -19.05 14.71 -16.93
CA ILE A 7 -18.59 13.40 -16.47
C ILE A 7 -17.93 12.81 -17.71
N GLU A 8 -16.59 12.89 -17.73
CA GLU A 8 -15.77 12.20 -18.70
C GLU A 8 -16.31 10.77 -18.75
N LYS A 9 -16.99 10.43 -19.85
CA LYS A 9 -17.76 9.20 -19.96
C LYS A 9 -16.79 8.05 -19.70
N LEU A 10 -16.85 7.47 -18.50
CA LEU A 10 -15.98 6.37 -18.09
C LEU A 10 -16.17 5.27 -19.13
N SER A 11 -15.14 5.04 -19.93
CA SER A 11 -15.16 3.99 -20.94
C SER A 11 -15.40 2.66 -20.25
N GLU A 12 -16.28 1.83 -20.81
CA GLU A 12 -16.59 0.49 -20.29
C GLU A 12 -15.30 -0.32 -20.10
N SER A 13 -14.35 -0.19 -21.03
CA SER A 13 -13.03 -0.83 -20.95
C SER A 13 -12.23 -0.40 -19.70
N ASN A 14 -12.30 0.87 -19.28
CA ASN A 14 -11.60 1.35 -18.09
C ASN A 14 -12.18 0.73 -16.81
N LEU A 15 -13.51 0.59 -16.75
CA LEU A 15 -14.18 -0.05 -15.60
C LEU A 15 -13.87 -1.54 -15.53
N ILE A 16 -13.86 -2.23 -16.69
CA ILE A 16 -13.47 -3.65 -16.77
C ILE A 16 -12.03 -3.83 -16.28
N ASN A 17 -11.09 -3.04 -16.80
CA ASN A 17 -9.68 -3.11 -16.38
C ASN A 17 -9.53 -2.85 -14.88
N THR A 18 -10.28 -1.89 -14.33
CA THR A 18 -10.27 -1.59 -12.90
C THR A 18 -10.79 -2.76 -12.08
N ALA A 19 -11.88 -3.40 -12.50
CA ALA A 19 -12.42 -4.58 -11.85
C ALA A 19 -11.42 -5.75 -11.88
N VAL A 20 -10.72 -5.96 -13.00
CA VAL A 20 -9.68 -6.99 -13.13
C VAL A 20 -8.54 -6.75 -12.14
N PHE A 21 -7.96 -5.54 -12.11
CA PHE A 21 -6.89 -5.23 -11.16
C PHE A 21 -7.36 -5.29 -9.71
N ALA A 22 -8.58 -4.84 -9.42
CA ALA A 22 -9.16 -4.92 -8.08
C ALA A 22 -9.37 -6.37 -7.62
N ALA A 23 -9.78 -7.26 -8.52
CA ALA A 23 -9.91 -8.69 -8.27
C ALA A 23 -8.54 -9.34 -8.02
N VAL A 24 -7.53 -9.01 -8.84
CA VAL A 24 -6.15 -9.50 -8.65
C VAL A 24 -5.61 -9.08 -7.28
N TRP A 25 -5.77 -7.80 -6.90
CA TRP A 25 -5.32 -7.34 -5.59
C TRP A 25 -6.14 -7.95 -4.45
N GLY A 26 -7.45 -8.03 -4.58
CA GLY A 26 -8.32 -8.64 -3.57
C GLY A 26 -7.98 -10.10 -3.31
N LEU A 27 -7.78 -10.88 -4.37
CA LEU A 27 -7.37 -12.29 -4.26
C LEU A 27 -5.97 -12.41 -3.66
N ALA A 28 -5.01 -11.59 -4.09
CA ALA A 28 -3.67 -11.55 -3.48
C ALA A 28 -3.76 -11.24 -1.97
N GLU A 29 -4.59 -10.27 -1.58
CA GLU A 29 -4.79 -9.87 -0.19
C GLU A 29 -5.37 -11.02 0.66
N ILE A 30 -6.33 -11.76 0.10
CA ILE A 30 -6.96 -12.90 0.77
C ILE A 30 -5.99 -14.07 0.88
N SER A 31 -5.38 -14.50 -0.23
CA SER A 31 -4.49 -15.66 -0.27
C SER A 31 -3.20 -15.43 0.49
N ILE A 32 -2.46 -14.36 0.19
CA ILE A 32 -1.19 -14.05 0.87
C ILE A 32 -1.46 -13.75 2.34
N GLY A 33 -2.52 -12.99 2.65
CA GLY A 33 -2.87 -12.67 4.03
C GLY A 33 -3.18 -13.90 4.87
N THR A 34 -3.93 -14.87 4.30
CA THR A 34 -4.25 -16.13 4.98
C THR A 34 -3.00 -16.98 5.18
N PHE A 35 -2.16 -17.09 4.16
CA PHE A 35 -0.89 -17.82 4.23
C PHE A 35 0.04 -17.24 5.32
N LEU A 36 0.27 -15.92 5.30
CA LEU A 36 1.09 -15.24 6.30
C LEU A 36 0.53 -15.41 7.72
N HIS A 37 -0.79 -15.43 7.85
CA HIS A 37 -1.43 -15.66 9.14
C HIS A 37 -1.20 -17.08 9.66
N ALA A 38 -1.38 -18.08 8.79
CA ALA A 38 -1.15 -19.48 9.12
C ALA A 38 0.33 -19.78 9.46
N SER A 39 1.27 -19.20 8.71
CA SER A 39 2.71 -19.43 8.88
C SER A 39 3.35 -18.63 10.03
N LYS A 40 2.58 -17.81 10.76
CA LYS A 40 3.07 -16.96 11.86
C LYS A 40 4.25 -16.03 11.48
N ILE A 41 4.34 -15.65 10.20
CA ILE A 41 5.43 -14.79 9.71
C ILE A 41 5.30 -13.38 10.31
N PRO A 42 6.39 -12.77 10.82
CA PRO A 42 6.39 -11.38 11.28
C PRO A 42 6.34 -10.39 10.11
N PHE A 43 6.04 -9.11 10.37
CA PHE A 43 5.98 -8.04 9.35
C PHE A 43 5.01 -8.30 8.19
N ARG A 44 3.89 -8.98 8.47
CA ARG A 44 2.89 -9.31 7.46
C ARG A 44 2.45 -8.09 6.66
N GLY A 45 2.18 -6.97 7.34
CA GLY A 45 1.78 -5.71 6.71
C GLY A 45 2.74 -5.27 5.61
N ALA A 46 4.05 -5.29 5.86
CA ALA A 46 5.05 -4.93 4.86
C ALA A 46 4.99 -5.83 3.62
N ILE A 47 4.87 -7.15 3.81
CA ILE A 47 4.78 -8.11 2.70
C ILE A 47 3.51 -7.87 1.86
N MET A 48 2.37 -7.61 2.53
CA MET A 48 1.11 -7.30 1.85
C MET A 48 1.22 -5.99 1.06
N SER A 49 1.79 -4.95 1.67
CA SER A 49 2.00 -3.66 1.01
C SER A 49 2.96 -3.75 -0.18
N LEU A 50 3.94 -4.67 -0.18
CA LEU A 50 4.76 -4.91 -1.36
C LEU A 50 3.93 -5.40 -2.55
N ALA A 51 3.01 -6.33 -2.32
CA ALA A 51 2.09 -6.81 -3.35
C ALA A 51 1.14 -5.69 -3.80
N ALA A 52 0.61 -4.91 -2.86
CA ALA A 52 -0.23 -3.76 -3.15
C ALA A 52 0.47 -2.73 -4.04
N ILE A 53 1.71 -2.35 -3.71
CA ILE A 53 2.51 -1.39 -4.49
C ILE A 53 2.73 -1.89 -5.91
N LEU A 54 3.12 -3.17 -6.08
CA LEU A 54 3.32 -3.76 -7.40
C LEU A 54 2.05 -3.64 -8.24
N ILE A 55 0.90 -4.00 -7.66
CA ILE A 55 -0.38 -3.99 -8.37
C ILE A 55 -0.82 -2.56 -8.66
N LEU A 56 -0.81 -1.65 -7.70
CA LEU A 56 -1.22 -0.24 -7.88
C LEU A 56 -0.37 0.48 -8.93
N VAL A 57 0.95 0.29 -8.89
CA VAL A 57 1.86 0.89 -9.88
C VAL A 57 1.64 0.28 -11.25
N SER A 58 1.51 -1.05 -11.35
CA SER A 58 1.25 -1.70 -12.64
C SER A 58 -0.13 -1.30 -13.21
N ALA A 59 -1.17 -1.21 -12.37
CA ALA A 59 -2.51 -0.79 -12.77
C ALA A 59 -2.52 0.64 -13.33
N ARG A 60 -1.72 1.55 -12.76
CA ARG A 60 -1.65 2.94 -13.27
C ARG A 60 -1.22 3.02 -14.73
N SER A 61 -0.43 2.06 -15.24
CA SER A 61 -0.01 2.07 -16.65
C SER A 61 -1.17 1.90 -17.63
N VAL A 62 -2.26 1.26 -17.19
CA VAL A 62 -3.47 0.99 -17.99
C VAL A 62 -4.59 1.97 -17.64
N LEU A 63 -4.73 2.30 -16.34
CA LEU A 63 -5.85 3.07 -15.82
C LEU A 63 -5.60 4.59 -15.88
N ASN A 64 -5.83 5.14 -17.08
CA ASN A 64 -5.60 6.55 -17.42
C ASN A 64 -6.81 7.46 -17.13
N TYR A 65 -7.39 7.38 -15.92
CA TYR A 65 -8.43 8.32 -15.48
C TYR A 65 -8.28 8.68 -14.01
N LYS A 66 -8.82 9.84 -13.61
CA LYS A 66 -8.70 10.37 -12.25
C LYS A 66 -9.54 9.54 -11.28
N GLY A 67 -8.95 9.19 -10.13
CA GLY A 67 -9.59 8.39 -9.10
C GLY A 67 -9.60 6.89 -9.41
N SER A 68 -8.85 6.43 -10.42
CA SER A 68 -8.84 5.02 -10.81
C SER A 68 -8.27 4.11 -9.73
N LEU A 69 -7.18 4.51 -9.07
CA LEU A 69 -6.58 3.70 -8.01
C LEU A 69 -7.42 3.74 -6.74
N ILE A 70 -8.11 4.84 -6.46
CA ILE A 70 -9.09 4.92 -5.35
C ILE A 70 -10.24 3.93 -5.60
N LEU A 71 -10.82 3.94 -6.80
CA LEU A 71 -11.90 3.00 -7.13
C LEU A 71 -11.43 1.55 -7.03
N LEU A 72 -10.24 1.26 -7.57
CA LEU A 72 -9.57 -0.04 -7.45
C LEU A 72 -9.45 -0.44 -5.97
N GLY A 73 -8.92 0.45 -5.12
CA GLY A 73 -8.77 0.23 -3.68
C GLY A 73 -10.09 0.03 -2.93
N ILE A 74 -11.15 0.78 -3.26
CA ILE A 74 -12.48 0.61 -2.66
C ILE A 74 -13.03 -0.79 -2.98
N VAL A 75 -12.97 -1.22 -4.23
CA VAL A 75 -13.45 -2.54 -4.65
C VAL A 75 -12.62 -3.63 -3.98
N THR A 76 -11.29 -3.50 -3.96
CA THR A 76 -10.40 -4.44 -3.29
C THR A 76 -10.66 -4.53 -1.78
N ALA A 77 -10.81 -3.39 -1.10
CA ALA A 77 -11.06 -3.35 0.34
C ALA A 77 -12.41 -3.99 0.67
N THR A 78 -13.40 -3.80 -0.19
CA THR A 78 -14.71 -4.46 -0.09
C THR A 78 -14.59 -5.97 -0.23
N PHE A 79 -13.86 -6.46 -1.24
CA PHE A 79 -13.58 -7.90 -1.38
C PHE A 79 -12.88 -8.47 -0.16
N ARG A 80 -11.88 -7.76 0.37
CA ARG A 80 -11.17 -8.18 1.58
C ARG A 80 -12.09 -8.26 2.80
N LEU A 81 -13.02 -7.32 2.98
CA LEU A 81 -13.97 -7.35 4.09
C LEU A 81 -14.94 -8.53 4.02
N PHE A 82 -15.47 -8.85 2.85
CA PHE A 82 -16.51 -9.89 2.70
C PHE A 82 -15.95 -11.29 2.53
N LEU A 83 -14.82 -11.44 1.84
CA LEU A 83 -14.22 -12.73 1.50
C LEU A 83 -13.04 -13.10 2.40
N GLY A 84 -12.51 -12.16 3.18
CA GLY A 84 -11.42 -12.38 4.10
C GLY A 84 -11.83 -13.16 5.35
N VAL A 85 -10.84 -13.74 6.03
CA VAL A 85 -11.06 -14.46 7.29
C VAL A 85 -11.24 -13.44 8.43
N GLY A 86 -12.47 -13.37 8.95
CA GLY A 86 -12.85 -12.51 10.07
C GLY A 86 -13.04 -11.03 9.67
N PHE A 87 -14.05 -10.39 10.27
CA PHE A 87 -14.31 -8.97 10.05
C PHE A 87 -13.20 -8.13 10.68
N ASN A 88 -12.24 -7.71 9.85
CA ASN A 88 -11.05 -6.98 10.27
C ASN A 88 -11.01 -5.60 9.62
N ILE A 89 -11.18 -4.55 10.41
CA ILE A 89 -11.17 -3.16 9.93
C ILE A 89 -9.75 -2.65 9.62
N THR A 90 -8.72 -3.28 10.22
CA THR A 90 -7.31 -2.87 10.05
C THR A 90 -6.80 -3.01 8.62
N PRO A 91 -6.96 -4.14 7.91
CA PRO A 91 -6.57 -4.25 6.50
C PRO A 91 -7.44 -3.39 5.59
N PHE A 92 -8.73 -3.21 5.92
CA PHE A 92 -9.63 -2.36 5.15
C PHE A 92 -9.13 -0.91 5.10
N ALA A 93 -8.80 -0.33 6.25
CA ALA A 93 -8.23 1.01 6.32
C ALA A 93 -6.87 1.12 5.63
N ALA A 94 -6.03 0.09 5.72
CA ALA A 94 -4.74 0.04 5.03
C ALA A 94 -4.92 0.21 3.51
N ILE A 95 -5.69 -0.67 2.87
CA ILE A 95 -5.90 -0.70 1.41
C ILE A 95 -6.43 0.64 0.89
N LEU A 96 -7.39 1.24 1.61
CA LEU A 96 -7.96 2.52 1.23
C LEU A 96 -6.93 3.65 1.24
N ILE A 97 -6.09 3.72 2.28
CA ILE A 97 -5.10 4.78 2.39
C ILE A 97 -3.91 4.54 1.45
N GLU A 98 -3.47 3.29 1.26
CA GLU A 98 -2.43 2.94 0.28
C GLU A 98 -2.84 3.36 -1.14
N SER A 99 -4.06 3.03 -1.54
CA SER A 99 -4.60 3.41 -2.84
C SER A 99 -4.78 4.92 -3.00
N LEU A 100 -5.18 5.62 -1.93
CA LEU A 100 -5.27 7.08 -1.90
C LEU A 100 -3.90 7.75 -2.06
N ILE A 101 -2.89 7.30 -1.32
CA ILE A 101 -1.51 7.80 -1.42
C ILE A 101 -0.99 7.60 -2.85
N ALA A 102 -1.19 6.40 -3.41
CA ALA A 102 -0.78 6.09 -4.76
C ALA A 102 -1.51 6.96 -5.80
N GLU A 103 -2.81 7.18 -5.64
CA GLU A 103 -3.59 8.08 -6.49
C GLU A 103 -3.04 9.50 -6.46
N ILE A 104 -2.85 10.08 -5.27
CA ILE A 104 -2.41 11.47 -5.11
C ILE A 104 -1.06 11.69 -5.81
N ILE A 105 -0.09 10.81 -5.58
CA ILE A 105 1.26 10.95 -6.12
C ILE A 105 1.25 10.75 -7.64
N LEU A 106 0.67 9.64 -8.13
CA LEU A 106 0.72 9.29 -9.56
C LEU A 106 -0.15 10.21 -10.41
N ASN A 107 -1.26 10.72 -9.89
CA ASN A 107 -2.11 11.68 -10.59
C ASN A 107 -1.45 13.07 -10.68
N ARG A 108 -0.69 13.48 -9.65
CA ARG A 108 -0.02 14.79 -9.64
C ARG A 108 1.25 14.82 -10.47
N PHE A 109 2.06 13.77 -10.42
CA PHE A 109 3.38 13.73 -11.08
C PHE A 109 3.44 12.82 -12.31
N GLY A 110 2.33 12.17 -12.67
CA GLY A 110 2.22 11.29 -13.83
C GLY A 110 2.90 9.92 -13.64
N PHE A 111 2.68 9.05 -14.63
CA PHE A 111 3.28 7.72 -14.66
C PHE A 111 4.69 7.76 -15.24
N ASN A 112 5.70 7.91 -14.38
CA ASN A 112 7.12 7.80 -14.74
C ASN A 112 7.86 6.97 -13.68
N ARG A 113 9.07 6.48 -14.02
CA ARG A 113 9.82 5.57 -13.13
C ARG A 113 10.13 6.18 -11.76
N VAL A 114 10.48 7.47 -11.73
CA VAL A 114 10.84 8.19 -10.49
C VAL A 114 9.60 8.37 -9.60
N THR A 115 8.49 8.83 -10.18
CA THR A 115 7.21 8.97 -9.47
C THR A 115 6.76 7.62 -8.92
N CYS A 116 6.88 6.53 -9.69
CA CYS A 116 6.53 5.19 -9.21
C CYS A 116 7.37 4.81 -7.98
N ILE A 117 8.69 5.01 -8.02
CA ILE A 117 9.58 4.75 -6.88
C ILE A 117 9.17 5.57 -5.66
N ILE A 118 8.88 6.86 -5.84
CA ILE A 118 8.39 7.74 -4.77
C ILE A 118 7.07 7.23 -4.21
N THR A 119 6.14 6.79 -5.06
CA THR A 119 4.86 6.19 -4.65
C THR A 119 5.08 4.95 -3.79
N GLY A 120 5.92 4.02 -4.22
CA GLY A 120 6.21 2.80 -3.46
C GLY A 120 6.87 3.09 -2.10
N ALA A 121 7.81 4.02 -2.07
CA ALA A 121 8.44 4.47 -0.84
C ALA A 121 7.42 5.12 0.12
N ALA A 122 6.56 6.02 -0.38
CA ALA A 122 5.53 6.68 0.42
C ALA A 122 4.50 5.71 0.99
N VAL A 123 4.03 4.76 0.18
CA VAL A 123 3.12 3.71 0.62
C VAL A 123 3.75 2.86 1.72
N MET A 124 5.04 2.48 1.58
CA MET A 124 5.73 1.71 2.60
C MET A 124 5.97 2.45 3.92
N VAL A 125 6.27 3.75 3.85
CA VAL A 125 6.35 4.60 5.04
C VAL A 125 4.98 4.64 5.73
N TYR A 126 3.90 4.77 4.96
CA TYR A 126 2.57 4.67 5.52
C TYR A 126 2.31 3.31 6.17
N THR A 127 2.71 2.18 5.56
CA THR A 127 2.56 0.84 6.15
C THR A 127 3.19 0.75 7.54
N LEU A 128 4.38 1.33 7.72
CA LEU A 128 5.06 1.39 9.02
C LEU A 128 4.23 2.20 10.03
N LEU A 129 3.72 3.37 9.61
CA LEU A 129 2.91 4.24 10.46
C LEU A 129 1.53 3.65 10.76
N HIS A 130 0.93 2.92 9.82
CA HIS A 130 -0.40 2.31 9.96
C HIS A 130 -0.47 1.39 11.17
N GLY A 131 0.57 0.57 11.39
CA GLY A 131 0.66 -0.28 12.57
C GLY A 131 0.55 0.51 13.88
N LEU A 132 1.32 1.62 13.98
CA LEU A 132 1.34 2.49 15.15
C LEU A 132 0.04 3.27 15.33
N ILE A 133 -0.57 3.72 14.23
CA ILE A 133 -1.85 4.43 14.23
C ILE A 133 -2.95 3.50 14.72
N MET A 134 -3.05 2.30 14.14
CA MET A 134 -4.11 1.35 14.50
C MET A 134 -3.97 0.85 15.93
N GLN A 135 -2.74 0.68 16.43
CA GLN A 135 -2.52 0.38 17.85
C GLN A 135 -3.07 1.47 18.77
N ALA A 136 -2.86 2.75 18.47
CA ALA A 136 -3.45 3.82 19.25
C ALA A 136 -4.98 3.90 19.10
N VAL A 137 -5.52 3.58 17.93
CA VAL A 137 -6.97 3.52 17.70
C VAL A 137 -7.63 2.44 18.58
N PHE A 138 -7.02 1.26 18.70
CA PHE A 138 -7.60 0.15 19.48
C PHE A 138 -7.26 0.18 20.97
N LEU A 139 -6.03 0.56 21.32
CA LEU A 139 -5.49 0.47 22.69
C LEU A 139 -5.46 1.83 23.42
N GLY A 140 -5.77 2.93 22.71
CA GLY A 140 -5.62 4.29 23.22
C GLY A 140 -4.19 4.83 23.09
N THR A 141 -4.02 6.14 23.33
CA THR A 141 -2.72 6.83 23.22
C THR A 141 -1.72 6.44 24.31
N ASP A 142 -2.18 5.82 25.39
CA ASP A 142 -1.32 5.34 26.48
C ASP A 142 -0.35 4.23 26.02
N ILE A 143 -0.63 3.55 24.90
CA ILE A 143 0.31 2.59 24.30
C ILE A 143 1.68 3.22 23.99
N TYR A 144 1.71 4.51 23.68
CA TYR A 144 2.96 5.23 23.41
C TYR A 144 3.80 5.45 24.67
N LYS A 145 3.16 5.55 25.85
CA LYS A 145 3.88 5.57 27.13
C LYS A 145 4.54 4.21 27.39
N VAL A 146 3.83 3.13 27.10
CA VAL A 146 4.38 1.77 27.20
C VAL A 146 5.59 1.61 26.29
N TYR A 147 5.54 2.09 25.04
CA TYR A 147 6.72 2.05 24.15
C TYR A 147 7.89 2.87 24.69
N TYR A 148 7.63 4.06 25.21
CA TYR A 148 8.66 4.90 25.81
C TYR A 148 9.33 4.22 27.02
N GLU A 149 8.55 3.65 27.92
CA GLU A 149 9.05 2.89 29.08
C GLU A 149 9.81 1.63 28.66
N LEU A 150 9.37 0.96 27.59
CA LEU A 150 10.06 -0.20 27.04
C LEU A 150 11.45 0.21 26.55
N VAL A 151 11.53 1.26 25.73
CA VAL A 151 12.81 1.78 25.20
C VAL A 151 13.75 2.19 26.34
N LEU A 152 13.25 2.93 27.34
CA LEU A 152 14.03 3.30 28.52
C LEU A 152 14.52 2.08 29.30
N SER A 153 13.68 1.05 29.45
CA SER A 153 14.06 -0.19 30.12
C SER A 153 15.17 -0.92 29.39
N PHE A 154 15.17 -0.91 28.05
CA PHE A 154 16.24 -1.47 27.22
C PHE A 154 17.55 -0.68 27.35
N THR A 155 17.48 0.65 27.30
CA THR A 155 18.66 1.53 27.47
C THR A 155 19.31 1.33 28.84
N ASN A 156 18.51 1.29 29.91
CA ASN A 156 19.01 1.21 31.27
C ASN A 156 19.48 -0.19 31.70
N LYS A 157 18.84 -1.27 31.21
CA LYS A 157 19.18 -2.65 31.61
C LYS A 157 20.23 -3.32 30.74
N ILE A 158 20.31 -2.97 29.45
CA ILE A 158 21.21 -3.63 28.49
C ILE A 158 22.48 -2.80 28.25
N GLY A 159 22.57 -1.58 28.78
CA GLY A 159 23.71 -0.70 28.56
C GLY A 159 23.85 -0.29 27.09
N LEU A 160 22.74 -0.33 26.34
CA LEU A 160 22.70 0.12 24.96
C LEU A 160 22.94 1.62 24.95
N THR A 161 24.09 2.03 24.42
CA THR A 161 24.39 3.45 24.18
C THR A 161 23.27 4.07 23.34
N GLU A 162 22.91 5.34 23.61
CA GLU A 162 21.88 6.09 22.86
C GLU A 162 22.05 5.96 21.34
N ASN A 163 23.29 5.87 20.86
CA ASN A 163 23.64 5.65 19.47
C ASN A 163 23.01 4.38 18.86
N ILE A 164 22.93 3.27 19.60
CA ILE A 164 22.39 2.00 19.08
C ILE A 164 20.87 2.10 18.91
N VAL A 165 20.18 2.77 19.85
CA VAL A 165 18.73 3.02 19.74
C VAL A 165 18.43 3.86 18.49
N LEU A 166 19.23 4.91 18.25
CA LEU A 166 19.10 5.74 17.05
C LEU A 166 19.32 4.94 15.76
N ILE A 167 20.33 4.07 15.72
CA ILE A 167 20.63 3.21 14.56
C ILE A 167 19.46 2.27 14.26
N VAL A 168 18.88 1.62 15.28
CA VAL A 168 17.73 0.73 15.10
C VAL A 168 16.51 1.52 14.61
N LEU A 169 16.24 2.67 15.22
CA LEU A 169 15.09 3.52 14.85
C LEU A 169 15.17 4.03 13.41
N LEU A 170 16.38 4.34 12.92
CA LEU A 170 16.59 4.81 11.54
C LEU A 170 16.67 3.67 10.52
N SER A 171 17.13 2.48 10.93
CA SER A 171 17.29 1.35 10.00
C SER A 171 15.94 0.79 9.53
N VAL A 172 14.93 0.71 10.39
CA VAL A 172 13.60 0.16 10.03
C VAL A 172 12.92 0.98 8.92
N PRO A 173 12.77 2.31 9.02
CA PRO A 173 12.24 3.13 7.93
C PRO A 173 13.07 3.01 6.65
N LEU A 174 14.40 2.97 6.77
CA LEU A 174 15.28 2.86 5.61
C LEU A 174 15.06 1.56 4.85
N ILE A 175 14.91 0.44 5.57
CA ILE A 175 14.57 -0.86 4.98
C ILE A 175 13.21 -0.77 4.25
N HIS A 176 12.18 -0.17 4.87
CA HIS A 176 10.88 -0.01 4.23
C HIS A 176 10.94 0.85 2.96
N LEU A 177 11.72 1.94 2.98
CA LEU A 177 11.95 2.78 1.80
C LEU A 177 12.58 1.99 0.65
N THR A 178 13.60 1.18 0.94
CA THR A 178 14.27 0.36 -0.09
C THR A 178 13.34 -0.68 -0.70
N PHE A 179 12.59 -1.42 0.12
CA PHE A 179 11.66 -2.44 -0.36
C PHE A 179 10.47 -1.82 -1.13
N GLY A 180 9.96 -0.67 -0.69
CA GLY A 180 8.94 0.09 -1.41
C GLY A 180 9.42 0.56 -2.78
N ALA A 181 10.63 1.11 -2.85
CA ALA A 181 11.26 1.53 -4.10
C ALA A 181 11.49 0.36 -5.06
N LEU A 182 11.96 -0.78 -4.54
CA LEU A 182 12.16 -1.99 -5.34
C LEU A 182 10.84 -2.51 -5.90
N SER A 183 9.82 -2.70 -5.06
CA SER A 183 8.51 -3.18 -5.51
C SER A 183 7.89 -2.26 -6.57
N ALA A 184 7.96 -0.94 -6.37
CA ALA A 184 7.46 0.00 -7.37
C ALA A 184 8.27 -0.01 -8.67
N SER A 185 9.60 -0.20 -8.61
CA SER A 185 10.39 -0.35 -9.83
C SER A 185 10.01 -1.63 -10.59
N PHE A 186 9.71 -2.72 -9.90
CA PHE A 186 9.18 -3.94 -10.52
C PHE A 186 7.79 -3.70 -11.11
N GLY A 187 6.88 -3.05 -10.36
CA GLY A 187 5.54 -2.68 -10.81
C GLY A 187 5.56 -1.79 -12.06
N TYR A 188 6.53 -0.87 -12.16
CA TYR A 188 6.72 -0.03 -13.35
C TYR A 188 7.12 -0.86 -14.57
N SER A 189 8.07 -1.79 -14.41
CA SER A 189 8.50 -2.69 -15.50
C SER A 189 7.35 -3.58 -15.97
N VAL A 190 6.58 -4.15 -15.03
CA VAL A 190 5.40 -4.96 -15.34
C VAL A 190 4.33 -4.11 -16.04
N GLY A 191 4.04 -2.92 -15.53
CA GLY A 191 3.07 -2.01 -16.15
C GLY A 191 3.45 -1.63 -17.59
N ARG A 192 4.73 -1.36 -17.86
CA ARG A 192 5.21 -1.11 -19.23
C ARG A 192 5.02 -2.32 -20.15
N GLN A 193 5.22 -3.53 -19.66
CA GLN A 193 4.97 -4.74 -20.46
C GLN A 193 3.48 -4.91 -20.76
N ILE A 194 2.61 -4.71 -19.77
CA ILE A 194 1.15 -4.77 -19.97
C ILE A 194 0.71 -3.74 -21.01
N GLN A 195 1.19 -2.49 -20.89
CA GLN A 195 0.90 -1.44 -21.85
C GLN A 195 1.32 -1.83 -23.27
N ASN A 196 2.56 -2.32 -23.45
CA ASN A 196 3.05 -2.74 -24.77
C ASN A 196 2.23 -3.89 -25.38
N LEU A 197 1.79 -4.86 -24.56
CA LEU A 197 0.94 -5.96 -25.04
C LEU A 197 -0.42 -5.44 -25.52
N MET A 198 -1.04 -4.53 -24.78
CA MET A 198 -2.33 -3.92 -25.16
C MET A 198 -2.23 -3.01 -26.38
N GLU A 199 -1.05 -2.43 -26.66
CA GLU A 199 -0.79 -1.65 -27.87
C GLU A 199 -0.60 -2.55 -29.09
N ASN A 200 -0.02 -3.74 -28.93
CA ASN A 200 0.21 -4.70 -30.02
C ASN A 200 -1.05 -5.47 -30.46
N GLU A 201 -2.08 -5.54 -29.61
CA GLU A 201 -3.37 -6.19 -29.93
C GLU A 201 -4.37 -5.27 -30.65
N LYS A 202 -4.04 -3.99 -30.84
CA LYS A 202 -4.86 -2.99 -31.56
C LYS A 202 -4.44 -2.84 -33.00
#